data_AF-A0A1G2Q5S2-F1
#
_entry.id   AF-A0A1G2Q5S2-F1
#
_cell.length_a   1.000
_cell.length_b   1.000
_cell.length_c   1.000
_cell.angle_alpha   90.00
_cell.angle_beta   90.00
_cell.angle_gamma   90.00
#
_symmetry.space_group_name_H-M   'P 1'
#
loop_
_entity.id
_entity.type
_entity.pdbx_description
1 polymer ?
#
loop_
_entity_poly.entity_id
_entity_poly.type
_entity_poly.pdbx_seq_one_letter_code
_entity_poly.pdbx_strand_id
1 'polypeptide(L)' 'MAPYLLHGEVMRQLKEAGCKSYDLWGVQPQDGSLKNWAGFTRFKVGWGGQYYEAPGTFDYPIKKILYLVYRLARNLR' A
#
# COMPACT_ATOMS: atom_id res chain seq x y z
N MET A 1 -20.49 -12.71 -0.93
CA MET A 1 -19.94 -11.75 0.05
C MET A 1 -19.87 -10.38 -0.60
N ALA A 2 -20.37 -9.33 0.05
CA ALA A 2 -20.52 -7.98 -0.54
C ALA A 2 -19.23 -7.35 -1.11
N PRO A 3 -18.04 -7.46 -0.46
CA PRO A 3 -16.81 -6.88 -1.00
C PRO A 3 -16.36 -7.48 -2.32
N TYR A 4 -16.58 -8.78 -2.51
CA TYR A 4 -16.22 -9.45 -3.78
C TYR A 4 -17.08 -8.94 -4.93
N LEU A 5 -18.38 -8.78 -4.72
CA LEU A 5 -19.29 -8.23 -5.74
C LEU A 5 -18.90 -6.80 -6.10
N LEU A 6 -18.63 -5.96 -5.10
CA LEU A 6 -18.24 -4.57 -5.30
C LEU A 6 -16.98 -4.46 -6.17
N HIS A 7 -15.90 -5.14 -5.78
CA HIS A 7 -14.64 -5.05 -6.53
C HIS A 7 -14.72 -5.72 -7.91
N GLY A 8 -15.51 -6.78 -8.07
CA GLY A 8 -15.75 -7.40 -9.37
C GLY A 8 -16.49 -6.46 -10.33
N GLU A 9 -17.50 -5.75 -9.83
CA GLU A 9 -18.24 -4.76 -10.63
C GLU A 9 -17.36 -3.55 -11.00
N VAL A 10 -16.52 -3.07 -10.08
CA VAL A 10 -15.52 -2.03 -10.38
C VAL A 10 -14.56 -2.48 -11.48
N MET A 11 -14.04 -3.70 -11.42
CA MET A 11 -13.15 -4.24 -12.46
C MET A 11 -13.85 -4.34 -13.82
N ARG A 12 -15.13 -4.72 -13.85
CA ARG A 12 -15.94 -4.77 -15.08
C ARG A 12 -16.08 -3.38 -15.69
N GLN A 13 -16.46 -2.38 -14.90
CA GLN A 13 -16.63 -1.00 -15.35
C GLN A 13 -15.31 -0.37 -15.83
N LEU A 14 -14.20 -0.60 -15.11
CA LEU A 14 -12.88 -0.12 -15.53
C LEU A 14 -12.44 -0.73 -16.86
N LYS A 15 -12.74 -2.01 -17.09
CA LYS A 15 -12.46 -2.68 -18.37
C LYS A 15 -13.27 -2.05 -19.50
N GLU A 16 -14.55 -1.76 -19.28
CA GLU A 16 -15.42 -1.08 -20.26
C GLU A 16 -14.96 0.35 -20.55
N ALA A 17 -14.40 1.04 -19.56
CA ALA A 17 -13.79 2.36 -19.72
C ALA A 17 -12.39 2.33 -20.39
N GLY A 18 -11.87 1.15 -20.75
CA GLY A 18 -10.55 1.01 -21.39
C GLY A 18 -9.37 1.15 -20.43
N CYS A 19 -9.61 1.10 -19.11
CA CYS A 19 -8.53 1.13 -18.12
C CYS A 19 -7.73 -0.18 -18.17
N LYS A 20 -6.40 -0.08 -18.03
CA LYS A 20 -5.48 -1.23 -18.12
C LYS A 20 -5.12 -1.84 -16.77
N SER A 21 -5.32 -1.10 -15.69
CA SER A 21 -4.94 -1.51 -14.35
C SER A 21 -5.98 -1.05 -13.33
N TYR A 22 -6.09 -1.82 -12.25
CA TYR A 22 -6.87 -1.47 -11.08
C TYR A 22 -6.00 -1.71 -9.84
N ASP A 23 -5.63 -0.62 -9.18
CA ASP A 23 -4.77 -0.66 -8.00
C ASP A 23 -5.63 -0.84 -6.74
N LEU A 24 -5.44 -1.97 -6.05
CA LEU A 24 -6.07 -2.30 -4.78
C LEU A 24 -5.31 -1.73 -3.58
N TRP A 25 -4.25 -0.96 -3.80
CA TRP A 25 -3.40 -0.33 -2.80
C TRP A 25 -2.64 -1.34 -1.91
N GLY A 26 -2.09 -0.85 -0.80
CA GLY A 26 -1.17 -1.59 0.06
C GLY A 26 -1.67 -2.94 0.57
N VAL A 27 -0.71 -3.83 0.73
CA VAL A 27 -0.84 -5.17 1.32
C VAL A 27 0.11 -5.26 2.50
N GLN A 28 0.00 -6.34 3.27
CA GLN A 28 1.01 -6.66 4.28
C GLN A 28 2.40 -6.77 3.60
N PRO A 29 3.41 -6.02 4.08
CA PRO A 29 4.75 -6.10 3.51
C PRO A 29 5.39 -7.48 3.74
N GLN A 30 6.35 -7.84 2.87
CA GLN A 30 6.99 -9.17 2.90
C GLN A 30 7.85 -9.40 4.16
N ASP A 31 8.29 -8.31 4.81
CA ASP A 31 9.03 -8.37 6.09
C ASP A 31 8.15 -8.81 7.28
N GLY A 32 6.86 -9.04 7.05
CA GLY A 32 5.92 -9.49 8.08
C GLY A 32 5.46 -8.39 9.03
N SER A 33 5.81 -7.12 8.77
CA SER A 33 5.21 -5.97 9.42
C SER A 33 3.70 -5.91 9.13
N LEU A 34 2.94 -5.14 9.90
CA LEU A 34 1.48 -5.00 9.76
C LEU A 34 0.71 -6.35 9.77
N LYS A 35 1.04 -7.27 10.70
CA LYS A 35 0.40 -8.61 10.81
C LYS A 35 -1.13 -8.61 10.75
N ASN A 36 -1.77 -7.56 11.26
CA ASN A 36 -3.22 -7.40 11.25
C ASN A 36 -3.79 -7.24 9.83
N TRP A 37 -2.95 -7.07 8.81
CA TRP A 37 -3.36 -6.92 7.41
C TRP A 37 -3.45 -8.24 6.65
N ALA A 38 -3.10 -9.37 7.26
CA ALA A 38 -3.12 -10.68 6.59
C ALA A 38 -4.47 -11.00 5.92
N GLY A 39 -5.59 -10.64 6.54
CA GLY A 39 -6.93 -10.83 5.97
C GLY A 39 -7.18 -9.98 4.72
N PHE A 40 -6.81 -8.69 4.76
CA PHE A 40 -6.92 -7.78 3.61
C PHE A 40 -5.99 -8.19 2.48
N THR A 41 -4.75 -8.60 2.80
CA THR A 41 -3.79 -9.14 1.84
C THR A 41 -4.36 -10.35 1.13
N ARG A 42 -4.87 -11.34 1.88
CA ARG A 42 -5.48 -12.54 1.30
C ARG A 42 -6.65 -12.21 0.36
N PHE A 43 -7.50 -11.26 0.74
CA PHE A 43 -8.58 -10.78 -0.12
C PHE A 43 -8.05 -10.20 -1.44
N LYS A 44 -7.06 -9.30 -1.38
CA LYS A 44 -6.50 -8.63 -2.57
C LYS A 44 -5.75 -9.59 -3.49
N VAL A 45 -4.96 -10.49 -2.91
CA VAL A 45 -4.19 -11.52 -3.64
C VAL A 45 -5.12 -12.50 -4.37
N GLY A 46 -6.31 -12.77 -3.81
CA GLY A 46 -7.31 -13.64 -4.43
C GLY A 46 -7.79 -13.17 -5.81
N TRP A 47 -7.55 -11.92 -6.20
CA TRP A 47 -7.88 -11.37 -7.53
C TRP A 47 -6.80 -11.64 -8.59
N GLY A 48 -5.65 -12.23 -8.23
CA GLY A 48 -4.59 -12.58 -9.18
C GLY A 48 -3.78 -11.39 -9.71
N GLY A 49 -3.78 -10.26 -8.99
CA GLY A 49 -2.97 -9.09 -9.32
C GLY A 49 -1.47 -9.26 -9.05
N GLN A 50 -0.71 -8.20 -9.30
CA GLN A 50 0.75 -8.15 -9.07
C GLN A 50 1.08 -7.32 -7.82
N TYR A 51 2.16 -7.70 -7.14
CA TYR A 51 2.74 -6.86 -6.09
C TYR A 51 3.60 -5.78 -6.72
N TYR A 52 3.44 -4.54 -6.25
CA TYR A 52 4.28 -3.42 -6.63
C TYR A 52 4.86 -2.78 -5.37
N GLU A 53 6.19 -2.76 -5.29
CA GLU A 53 6.91 -2.11 -4.21
C GLU A 53 7.45 -0.77 -4.71
N ALA A 54 6.88 0.32 -4.18
CA ALA A 54 7.36 1.66 -4.47
C ALA A 54 8.71 1.91 -3.77
N PRO A 55 9.56 2.84 -4.24
CA PRO A 55 10.84 3.19 -3.64
C PRO A 55 10.80 3.67 -2.17
N GLY A 56 9.61 3.82 -1.59
CA GLY A 56 9.39 4.33 -0.24
C GLY A 56 9.33 5.85 -0.20
N THR A 57 9.54 6.40 1.01
CA THR A 57 9.48 7.83 1.28
C THR A 57 10.88 8.37 1.56
N PHE A 58 11.23 9.49 0.94
CA PHE A 58 12.52 10.15 1.12
C PHE A 58 12.34 11.53 1.72
N ASP A 59 13.15 11.84 2.73
CA ASP A 59 13.18 13.16 3.35
C ASP A 59 14.31 14.01 2.74
N TYR A 60 13.98 15.24 2.34
CA TYR A 60 14.96 16.25 1.93
C TYR A 60 15.06 17.36 2.99
N PRO A 61 16.01 17.28 3.94
CA PRO A 61 16.04 18.20 5.07
C PRO A 61 16.62 19.57 4.69
N ILE A 62 15.75 20.59 4.66
CA ILE A 62 16.15 21.99 4.43
C ILE A 62 17.02 22.51 5.58
N LYS A 63 16.59 22.29 6.84
CA LYS A 63 17.35 22.66 8.05
C LYS A 63 18.01 21.42 8.64
N LYS A 64 19.20 21.06 8.12
CA LYS A 64 19.92 19.81 8.44
C LYS A 64 20.10 19.57 9.95
N ILE A 65 20.50 20.59 10.71
CA ILE A 65 20.76 20.48 12.15
C ILE A 65 19.46 20.16 12.92
N LEU A 66 18.38 20.90 12.65
CA LEU A 66 17.09 20.67 13.33
C LEU A 66 16.51 19.29 12.98
N TYR A 67 16.65 18.87 11.73
CA TYR A 67 16.20 17.55 11.31
C TYR A 67 17.02 16.42 11.98
N LEU A 68 18.32 16.61 12.18
CA LEU A 68 19.15 15.68 12.94
C LEU A 68 18.68 15.56 14.39
N VAL A 69 18.43 16.68 15.07
CA VAL A 69 17.91 16.70 16.44
C VAL A 69 16.56 16.00 16.52
N TYR A 70 15.66 16.27 15.58
CA TYR A 70 14.37 15.58 15.48
C TYR A 70 14.51 14.07 15.32
N ARG A 71 15.40 13.60 14.43
CA ARG A 71 15.63 12.16 14.23
C ARG A 71 16.18 11.48 15.48
N LEU A 72 17.13 12.12 16.18
CA LEU A 72 17.66 11.60 17.44
C LEU A 72 16.57 11.51 18.50
N ALA A 73 15.77 12.58 18.67
CA ALA A 73 14.66 12.59 19.62
C ALA A 73 13.59 11.52 19.29
N ARG A 74 13.30 11.31 18.00
CA ARG A 74 12.34 10.28 17.54
C ARG A 74 12.83 8.87 17.82
N ASN A 75 14.13 8.60 17.66
CA ASN A 75 14.70 7.27 17.87
C ASN A 75 14.83 6.90 19.36
N LEU A 76 14.79 7.88 20.26
CA LEU A 76 14.80 7.65 21.72
C LEU A 76 13.41 7.31 22.28
N ARG A 77 12.36 7.42 21.46
CA ARG A 77 10.97 7.10 21.81
C ARG A 77 10.60 5.71 21.32
#